data_AF-A0A9P4QNV0-F1
#
_entry.id   AF-A0A9P4QNV0-F1
#
_cell.length_a   1.000
_cell.length_b   1.000
_cell.length_c   1.000
_cell.angle_alpha   90.00
_cell.angle_beta   90.00
_cell.angle_gamma   90.00
#
_symmetry.space_group_name_H-M   'P 1'
#
loop_
_entity.id
_entity.type
_entity.pdbx_description
1 polymer ?
#
loop_
_entity_poly.entity_id
_entity_poly.type
_entity_poly.pdbx_seq_one_letter_code
_entity_poly.pdbx_strand_id
1 'polypeptide(L)'
;ESTAPDGAVQLVYYHEGVAMHGGQFQYREAATGQGIHSMVQDAYNFLCLNFDFNEYRQSEIHLVGFSRGAFAVRALACFIEDVGILSKTRVAFLSMMYSLWRNRDLDTLQHHIDAWESRGHLRRNITIESCGVWDTVSAMYPAKDLGFVAARVPSTLRNAFQALSLHEMRTSFPPVLWDEVAGSSEGKKVKQCWLAGDHSDIGGGHRDSGLATISLLWMVARFRATTNIAFAEVVLLDCMTPMYLHWQEEALFNWEEKTIFNKKEYAM
;
A
#
# COMPACT_ATOMS: atom_id res chain seq x y z
N GLU A 1 -16.32 7.17 15.93
CA GLU A 1 -16.83 5.80 15.68
C GLU A 1 -16.50 5.45 14.24
N SER A 2 -15.96 4.25 14.01
CA SER A 2 -15.46 3.81 12.70
C SER A 2 -16.57 3.15 11.89
N THR A 3 -17.65 3.87 11.62
CA THR A 3 -18.74 3.39 10.76
C THR A 3 -18.72 4.15 9.44
N ALA A 4 -18.86 3.42 8.34
CA ALA A 4 -19.04 3.99 7.01
C ALA A 4 -20.39 4.74 6.93
N PRO A 5 -20.61 5.60 5.91
CA PRO A 5 -21.85 6.37 5.76
C PRO A 5 -23.11 5.50 5.63
N ASP A 6 -22.96 4.26 5.17
CA ASP A 6 -24.04 3.26 5.05
C ASP A 6 -24.28 2.46 6.34
N GLY A 7 -23.55 2.76 7.42
CA GLY A 7 -23.66 2.09 8.72
C GLY A 7 -22.79 0.84 8.86
N ALA A 8 -21.99 0.46 7.84
CA ALA A 8 -21.07 -0.66 7.95
C ALA A 8 -19.94 -0.38 8.97
N VAL A 9 -19.61 -1.37 9.80
CA VAL A 9 -18.52 -1.26 10.78
C VAL A 9 -17.17 -1.42 10.08
N GLN A 10 -16.30 -0.42 10.22
CA GLN A 10 -14.93 -0.44 9.73
C GLN A 10 -13.98 -0.89 10.85
N LEU A 11 -13.35 -2.04 10.66
CA LEU A 11 -12.29 -2.55 11.52
C LEU A 11 -10.93 -2.20 10.92
N VAL A 12 -10.06 -1.58 11.73
CA VAL A 12 -8.75 -1.10 11.28
C VAL A 12 -7.65 -1.92 11.95
N TYR A 13 -6.73 -2.42 11.13
CA TYR A 13 -5.48 -3.02 11.58
C TYR A 13 -4.31 -2.22 11.03
N TYR A 14 -3.38 -1.87 11.90
CA TYR A 14 -2.14 -1.20 11.54
C TYR A 14 -0.97 -2.08 11.96
N HIS A 15 -0.12 -2.43 10.99
CA HIS A 15 1.16 -3.06 11.26
C HIS A 15 2.25 -1.99 11.18
N GLU A 16 3.01 -1.83 12.26
CA GLU A 16 4.11 -0.87 12.28
C GLU A 16 5.18 -1.25 11.25
N GLY A 17 5.66 -0.26 10.50
CA GLY A 17 6.81 -0.45 9.62
C GLY A 17 8.08 -0.69 10.44
N VAL A 18 9.09 -1.33 9.86
CA VAL A 18 10.42 -1.40 10.50
C VAL A 18 11.01 0.02 10.53
N ALA A 19 10.91 0.69 11.69
CA ALA A 19 11.40 2.05 11.88
C ALA A 19 12.93 2.10 11.83
N MET A 20 13.49 3.12 11.16
CA MET A 20 14.94 3.40 11.15
C MET A 20 15.39 4.23 12.35
N HIS A 21 14.96 3.90 13.57
CA HIS A 21 15.37 4.61 14.79
C HIS A 21 15.74 3.61 15.89
N GLY A 22 16.97 3.07 15.84
CA GLY A 22 17.51 2.28 16.96
C GLY A 22 18.58 1.23 16.63
N GLY A 23 19.83 1.66 16.40
CA GLY A 23 21.02 0.81 16.52
C GLY A 23 21.31 -0.18 15.37
N GLN A 24 22.57 -0.62 15.29
CA GLN A 24 23.12 -1.48 14.23
C GLN A 24 22.47 -2.88 14.11
N PHE A 25 21.65 -3.30 15.09
CA PHE A 25 20.96 -4.60 15.09
C PHE A 25 19.68 -4.62 14.23
N GLN A 26 18.92 -3.52 14.14
CA GLN A 26 17.68 -3.45 13.34
C GLN A 26 17.93 -3.39 11.82
N TYR A 27 19.14 -3.01 11.40
CA TYR A 27 19.54 -2.98 10.00
C TYR A 27 19.53 -4.38 9.34
N ARG A 28 19.76 -5.44 10.12
CA ARG A 28 19.80 -6.82 9.59
C ARG A 28 18.41 -7.40 9.34
N GLU A 29 17.40 -7.09 10.16
CA GLU A 29 16.02 -7.54 9.94
C GLU A 29 15.34 -6.78 8.80
N ALA A 30 15.62 -5.48 8.66
CA ALA A 30 15.13 -4.66 7.55
C ALA A 30 15.71 -5.08 6.19
N ALA A 31 16.91 -5.67 6.15
CA ALA A 31 17.62 -6.08 4.93
C ALA A 31 17.42 -7.56 4.54
N THR A 32 16.87 -8.40 5.44
CA THR A 32 16.72 -9.86 5.20
C THR A 32 15.36 -10.26 4.60
N GLY A 33 14.44 -9.31 4.40
CA GLY A 33 13.11 -9.58 3.83
C GLY A 33 12.16 -10.33 4.78
N GLN A 34 12.63 -10.82 5.93
CA GLN A 34 11.83 -11.53 6.93
C GLN A 34 10.65 -10.71 7.44
N GLY A 35 10.82 -9.39 7.59
CA GLY A 35 9.76 -8.50 8.04
C GLY A 35 8.57 -8.41 7.07
N ILE A 36 8.76 -8.61 5.76
CA ILE A 36 7.63 -8.60 4.81
C ILE A 36 6.77 -9.85 5.00
N HIS A 37 7.39 -11.01 5.22
CA HIS A 37 6.66 -12.26 5.42
C HIS A 37 5.81 -12.23 6.70
N SER A 38 6.30 -11.62 7.78
CA SER A 38 5.51 -11.45 9.01
C SER A 38 4.36 -10.46 8.76
N MET A 39 4.62 -9.30 8.15
CA MET A 39 3.59 -8.31 7.83
C MET A 39 2.41 -8.92 7.04
N VAL A 40 2.69 -9.74 6.03
CA VAL A 40 1.66 -10.41 5.23
C VAL A 40 0.86 -11.40 6.07
N GLN A 41 1.54 -12.26 6.84
CA GLN A 41 0.87 -13.27 7.67
C GLN A 41 0.06 -12.64 8.80
N ASP A 42 0.58 -11.60 9.46
CA ASP A 42 -0.11 -10.93 10.56
C ASP A 42 -1.36 -10.20 10.08
N ALA A 43 -1.27 -9.48 8.96
CA ALA A 43 -2.43 -8.85 8.34
C ALA A 43 -3.46 -9.89 7.84
N TYR A 44 -3.01 -10.99 7.25
CA TYR A 44 -3.91 -12.08 6.83
C TYR A 44 -4.59 -12.76 8.03
N ASN A 45 -3.87 -12.96 9.13
CA ASN A 45 -4.42 -13.48 10.37
C ASN A 45 -5.51 -12.56 10.91
N PHE A 46 -5.25 -11.25 10.97
CA PHE A 46 -6.26 -10.26 11.34
C PHE A 46 -7.52 -10.37 10.46
N LEU A 47 -7.36 -10.51 9.14
CA LEU A 47 -8.49 -10.72 8.23
C LEU A 47 -9.26 -12.00 8.58
N CYS A 48 -8.59 -13.14 8.74
CA CYS A 48 -9.27 -14.40 9.05
C CYS A 48 -10.06 -14.35 10.38
N LEU A 49 -9.61 -13.57 11.35
CA LEU A 49 -10.26 -13.43 12.65
C LEU A 49 -11.46 -12.47 12.65
N ASN A 50 -11.50 -11.51 11.73
CA ASN A 50 -12.48 -10.41 11.73
C ASN A 50 -13.42 -10.39 10.52
N PHE A 51 -13.03 -11.04 9.42
CA PHE A 51 -13.82 -11.11 8.19
C PHE A 51 -15.05 -12.01 8.39
N ASP A 52 -16.20 -11.59 7.88
CA ASP A 52 -17.41 -12.39 7.96
C ASP A 52 -17.33 -13.56 6.98
N PHE A 53 -17.02 -14.74 7.52
CA PHE A 53 -16.84 -15.95 6.73
C PHE A 53 -18.16 -16.48 6.11
N ASN A 54 -19.31 -16.13 6.69
CA ASN A 54 -20.63 -16.57 6.25
C ASN A 54 -21.23 -15.58 5.22
N GLU A 55 -21.06 -14.28 5.46
CA GLU A 55 -21.55 -13.20 4.59
C GLU A 55 -20.40 -12.52 3.82
N TYR A 56 -19.38 -13.30 3.46
CA TYR A 56 -18.13 -12.81 2.86
C TYR A 56 -18.27 -11.95 1.59
N ARG A 57 -19.41 -12.05 0.89
CA ARG A 57 -19.68 -11.22 -0.30
C ARG A 57 -20.12 -9.79 0.03
N GLN A 58 -20.50 -9.53 1.29
CA GLN A 58 -20.88 -8.22 1.79
C GLN A 58 -19.74 -7.55 2.57
N SER A 59 -18.64 -8.29 2.83
CA SER A 59 -17.46 -7.75 3.51
C SER A 59 -16.51 -7.11 2.51
N GLU A 60 -16.10 -5.88 2.78
CA GLU A 60 -15.12 -5.15 1.98
C GLU A 60 -13.72 -5.23 2.60
N ILE A 61 -12.70 -5.44 1.75
CA ILE A 61 -11.30 -5.42 2.14
C ILE A 61 -10.62 -4.23 1.47
N HIS A 62 -10.07 -3.34 2.29
CA HIS A 62 -9.25 -2.22 1.85
C HIS A 62 -7.83 -2.39 2.36
N LEU A 63 -6.86 -2.32 1.45
CA LEU A 63 -5.45 -2.50 1.74
C LEU A 63 -4.72 -1.19 1.50
N VAL A 64 -3.84 -0.81 2.43
CA VAL A 64 -3.11 0.46 2.38
C VAL A 64 -1.67 0.23 2.82
N GLY A 65 -0.69 0.73 2.06
CA GLY A 65 0.71 0.54 2.41
C GLY A 65 1.66 1.56 1.80
N PHE A 66 2.78 1.83 2.48
CA PHE A 66 3.86 2.69 2.00
C PHE A 66 5.17 1.91 1.93
N SER A 67 5.99 2.15 0.90
CA SER A 67 7.36 1.62 0.80
C SER A 67 7.40 0.08 0.82
N ARG A 68 8.08 -0.52 1.80
CA ARG A 68 8.04 -1.98 2.03
C ARG A 68 6.64 -2.48 2.42
N GLY A 69 5.88 -1.68 3.18
CA GLY A 69 4.50 -1.98 3.52
C GLY A 69 3.58 -2.01 2.30
N ALA A 70 3.86 -1.18 1.29
CA ALA A 70 3.18 -1.25 0.00
C ALA A 70 3.42 -2.60 -0.70
N PHE A 71 4.64 -3.12 -0.67
CA PHE A 71 4.93 -4.44 -1.21
C PHE A 71 4.24 -5.55 -0.41
N ALA A 72 4.22 -5.44 0.92
CA ALA A 72 3.53 -6.39 1.79
C ALA A 72 2.02 -6.46 1.48
N VAL A 73 1.33 -5.33 1.34
CA VAL A 73 -0.11 -5.36 1.01
C VAL A 73 -0.40 -5.86 -0.41
N ARG A 74 0.52 -5.64 -1.37
CA ARG A 74 0.43 -6.27 -2.70
C ARG A 74 0.60 -7.79 -2.63
N ALA A 75 1.55 -8.27 -1.82
CA ALA A 75 1.74 -9.70 -1.58
C ALA A 75 0.53 -10.32 -0.89
N LEU A 76 -0.04 -9.62 0.10
CA LEU A 76 -1.28 -10.02 0.75
C LEU A 76 -2.44 -10.12 -0.25
N ALA A 77 -2.59 -9.13 -1.14
CA ALA A 77 -3.63 -9.17 -2.16
C ALA A 77 -3.49 -10.37 -3.11
N CYS A 78 -2.27 -10.67 -3.55
CA CYS A 78 -1.98 -11.86 -4.37
C CYS A 78 -2.23 -13.16 -3.59
N PHE A 79 -1.90 -13.20 -2.30
CA PHE A 79 -2.12 -14.37 -1.46
C PHE A 79 -3.61 -14.65 -1.24
N ILE A 80 -4.42 -13.59 -1.01
CA ILE A 80 -5.88 -13.70 -0.91
C ILE A 80 -6.49 -14.19 -2.23
N GLU A 81 -5.99 -13.73 -3.38
CA GLU A 81 -6.43 -14.23 -4.69
C GLU A 81 -6.10 -15.71 -4.89
N ASP A 82 -4.84 -16.08 -4.63
CA ASP A 82 -4.34 -17.43 -4.93
C ASP A 82 -4.91 -18.48 -3.94
N VAL A 83 -5.11 -18.10 -2.68
CA VAL A 83 -5.52 -19.02 -1.61
C VAL A 83 -6.97 -18.82 -1.15
N GLY A 84 -7.47 -17.60 -1.10
CA GLY A 84 -8.73 -17.25 -0.45
C GLY A 84 -8.54 -16.81 1.01
N ILE A 85 -9.61 -16.88 1.81
CA ILE A 85 -9.60 -16.59 3.26
C ILE A 85 -9.84 -17.88 4.06
N LEU A 86 -8.99 -18.13 5.05
CA LEU A 86 -9.15 -19.25 5.99
C LEU A 86 -10.22 -18.95 7.03
N SER A 87 -10.98 -19.98 7.41
CA SER A 87 -11.81 -19.93 8.61
C SER A 87 -10.94 -19.82 9.86
N LYS A 88 -11.50 -19.26 10.94
CA LYS A 88 -10.81 -19.10 12.24
C LYS A 88 -10.19 -20.40 12.77
N THR A 89 -10.81 -21.56 12.47
CA THR A 89 -10.33 -22.87 12.91
C THR A 89 -9.10 -23.38 12.13
N ARG A 90 -8.77 -22.77 10.99
CA ARG A 90 -7.61 -23.14 10.15
C ARG A 90 -6.47 -22.13 10.17
N VAL A 91 -6.62 -21.02 10.89
CA VAL A 91 -5.57 -19.99 11.04
C VAL A 91 -4.25 -20.56 11.56
N ALA A 92 -4.28 -21.61 12.40
CA ALA A 92 -3.08 -22.29 12.88
C ALA A 92 -2.19 -22.86 11.74
N PHE A 93 -2.76 -23.08 10.55
CA PHE A 93 -2.04 -23.57 9.37
C PHE A 93 -1.62 -22.46 8.42
N LEU A 94 -1.83 -21.17 8.77
CA LEU A 94 -1.47 -20.04 7.92
C LEU A 94 -0.01 -20.08 7.49
N SER A 95 0.91 -20.32 8.42
CA SER A 95 2.34 -20.34 8.11
C SER A 95 2.72 -21.44 7.12
N MET A 96 2.08 -22.60 7.23
CA MET A 96 2.23 -23.70 6.27
C MET A 96 1.71 -23.29 4.88
N MET A 97 0.49 -22.77 4.79
CA MET A 97 -0.12 -22.33 3.52
C MET A 97 0.69 -21.23 2.84
N TYR A 98 1.13 -20.24 3.62
CA TYR A 98 1.97 -19.15 3.15
C TYR A 98 3.31 -19.67 2.64
N SER A 99 3.92 -20.64 3.32
CA SER A 99 5.19 -21.23 2.90
C SER A 99 5.06 -22.00 1.59
N LEU A 100 3.98 -22.79 1.40
CA LEU A 100 3.70 -23.48 0.15
C LEU A 100 3.51 -22.48 -1.01
N TRP A 101 2.73 -21.42 -0.78
CA TRP A 101 2.51 -20.35 -1.77
C TRP A 101 3.78 -19.60 -2.13
N ARG A 102 4.57 -19.20 -1.14
CA ARG A 102 5.86 -18.52 -1.30
C ARG A 102 6.85 -19.37 -2.08
N ASN A 103 6.95 -20.65 -1.76
CA ASN A 103 7.88 -21.58 -2.39
C ASN A 103 7.39 -22.11 -3.74
N ARG A 104 6.18 -21.71 -4.17
CA ARG A 104 5.54 -22.15 -5.42
C ARG A 104 5.32 -23.66 -5.49
N ASP A 105 5.10 -24.31 -4.35
CA ASP A 105 4.59 -25.69 -4.28
C ASP A 105 3.07 -25.68 -4.51
N LEU A 106 2.70 -25.41 -5.77
CA LEU A 106 1.32 -25.13 -6.15
C LEU A 106 0.42 -26.36 -6.10
N ASP A 107 0.95 -27.55 -6.37
CA ASP A 107 0.18 -28.80 -6.35
C ASP A 107 -0.26 -29.14 -4.92
N THR A 108 0.67 -29.09 -3.97
CA THR A 108 0.37 -29.31 -2.55
C THR A 108 -0.54 -28.22 -2.00
N LEU A 109 -0.29 -26.96 -2.38
CA LEU A 109 -1.14 -25.84 -2.00
C LEU A 109 -2.58 -26.03 -2.49
N GLN A 110 -2.76 -26.37 -3.78
CA GLN A 110 -4.08 -26.56 -4.38
C GLN A 110 -4.83 -27.73 -3.73
N HIS A 111 -4.13 -28.82 -3.41
CA HIS A 111 -4.72 -29.94 -2.69
C HIS A 111 -5.32 -29.51 -1.33
N HIS A 112 -4.59 -28.69 -0.56
CA HIS A 112 -5.11 -28.14 0.69
C HIS A 112 -6.28 -27.18 0.49
N ILE A 113 -6.21 -26.32 -0.54
CA ILE A 113 -7.29 -25.38 -0.88
C ILE A 113 -8.58 -26.13 -1.17
N ASP A 114 -8.54 -27.11 -2.09
CA ASP A 114 -9.73 -27.87 -2.51
C ASP A 114 -10.32 -28.67 -1.33
N ALA A 115 -9.46 -29.31 -0.54
CA ALA A 115 -9.87 -30.08 0.63
C ALA A 115 -10.52 -29.21 1.71
N TRP A 116 -10.07 -27.97 1.90
CA TRP A 116 -10.62 -27.07 2.92
C TRP A 116 -11.82 -26.29 2.43
N GLU A 117 -11.87 -25.93 1.15
CA GLU A 117 -13.04 -25.29 0.53
C GLU A 117 -14.24 -26.24 0.58
N SER A 118 -14.07 -27.50 0.16
CA SER A 118 -15.14 -28.52 0.17
C SER A 118 -15.69 -28.81 1.57
N ARG A 119 -14.90 -28.57 2.62
CA ARG A 119 -15.28 -28.73 4.04
C ARG A 119 -15.77 -27.44 4.69
N GLY A 120 -15.88 -26.35 3.94
CA GLY A 120 -16.32 -25.05 4.45
C GLY A 120 -15.32 -24.39 5.39
N HIS A 121 -14.04 -24.74 5.30
CA HIS A 121 -12.96 -24.15 6.11
C HIS A 121 -12.17 -23.05 5.39
N LEU A 122 -12.42 -22.85 4.10
CA LEU A 122 -11.80 -21.84 3.26
C LEU A 122 -12.86 -21.24 2.31
N ARG A 123 -12.78 -19.94 2.03
CA ARG A 123 -13.59 -19.27 1.00
C ARG A 123 -12.68 -18.69 -0.07
N ARG A 124 -12.98 -19.00 -1.34
CA ARG A 124 -12.30 -18.44 -2.52
C ARG A 124 -13.13 -17.32 -3.15
N ASN A 125 -12.56 -16.71 -4.19
CA ASN A 125 -13.17 -15.60 -4.93
C ASN A 125 -13.50 -14.40 -4.03
N ILE A 126 -12.60 -14.14 -3.08
CA ILE A 126 -12.71 -13.00 -2.17
C ILE A 126 -12.33 -11.75 -2.94
N THR A 127 -13.27 -10.81 -2.99
CA THR A 127 -13.06 -9.51 -3.64
C THR A 127 -12.27 -8.61 -2.70
N ILE A 128 -11.26 -7.93 -3.24
CA ILE A 128 -10.56 -6.84 -2.57
C ILE A 128 -11.07 -5.55 -3.19
N GLU A 129 -11.75 -4.74 -2.39
CA GLU A 129 -12.43 -3.55 -2.89
C GLU A 129 -11.41 -2.49 -3.33
N SER A 130 -10.36 -2.27 -2.55
CA SER A 130 -9.30 -1.34 -2.95
C SER A 130 -7.93 -1.64 -2.36
N CYS A 131 -6.89 -1.29 -3.09
CA CYS A 131 -5.50 -1.30 -2.62
C CYS A 131 -4.84 0.04 -2.98
N GLY A 132 -4.46 0.81 -1.96
CA GLY A 132 -3.77 2.10 -2.08
C GLY A 132 -2.33 1.98 -1.63
N VAL A 133 -1.39 2.29 -2.50
CA VAL A 133 0.03 2.18 -2.19
C VAL A 133 0.80 3.46 -2.49
N TRP A 134 1.74 3.80 -1.60
CA TRP A 134 2.72 4.85 -1.82
C TRP A 134 4.10 4.24 -2.09
N ASP A 135 4.69 4.67 -3.19
CA ASP A 135 6.07 4.48 -3.60
C ASP A 135 6.61 3.09 -3.27
N THR A 136 6.02 2.07 -3.90
CA THR A 136 6.35 0.67 -3.63
C THR A 136 7.81 0.41 -3.98
N VAL A 137 8.60 0.02 -2.98
CA VAL A 137 10.00 -0.36 -3.17
C VAL A 137 10.16 -1.83 -2.82
N SER A 138 10.84 -2.56 -3.71
CA SER A 138 11.35 -3.88 -3.36
C SER A 138 12.51 -3.68 -2.39
N ALA A 139 12.55 -4.43 -1.28
CA ALA A 139 13.49 -4.20 -0.19
C ALA A 139 14.96 -4.50 -0.58
N MET A 140 15.60 -3.65 -1.38
CA MET A 140 17.00 -3.72 -1.87
C MET A 140 17.41 -5.00 -2.63
N TYR A 141 16.61 -6.05 -2.54
CA TYR A 141 16.54 -7.28 -3.30
C TYR A 141 15.09 -7.73 -3.14
N PRO A 142 14.37 -8.19 -4.17
CA PRO A 142 13.15 -8.93 -3.89
C PRO A 142 13.52 -10.02 -2.88
N ALA A 143 12.69 -10.23 -1.87
CA ALA A 143 12.62 -11.59 -1.32
C ALA A 143 12.39 -12.45 -2.58
N LYS A 144 13.45 -13.13 -3.04
CA LYS A 144 13.53 -13.66 -4.41
C LYS A 144 12.34 -14.58 -4.71
N ASP A 145 11.86 -15.19 -3.65
CA ASP A 145 10.65 -15.99 -3.55
C ASP A 145 9.32 -15.23 -3.80
N LEU A 146 9.21 -13.93 -3.51
CA LEU A 146 8.04 -13.10 -3.79
C LEU A 146 8.15 -12.30 -5.10
N GLY A 147 9.15 -12.57 -5.94
CA GLY A 147 9.33 -11.86 -7.21
C GLY A 147 8.10 -11.91 -8.13
N PHE A 148 7.28 -12.97 -8.03
CA PHE A 148 6.03 -13.13 -8.80
C PHE A 148 4.90 -12.17 -8.37
N VAL A 149 5.01 -11.55 -7.19
CA VAL A 149 4.07 -10.53 -6.71
C VAL A 149 4.33 -9.18 -7.38
N ALA A 150 5.58 -8.89 -7.73
CA ALA A 150 6.09 -7.55 -8.02
C ALA A 150 5.13 -6.72 -8.87
N ALA A 151 4.99 -6.95 -10.18
CA ALA A 151 4.13 -6.15 -11.04
C ALA A 151 2.66 -6.62 -11.12
N ARG A 152 2.32 -7.73 -10.44
CA ARG A 152 1.00 -8.37 -10.58
C ARG A 152 -0.11 -7.51 -10.01
N VAL A 153 -1.19 -7.38 -10.78
CA VAL A 153 -2.48 -6.83 -10.33
C VAL A 153 -3.46 -8.00 -10.17
N PRO A 154 -3.87 -8.36 -8.95
CA PRO A 154 -4.84 -9.43 -8.75
C PRO A 154 -6.13 -9.23 -9.54
N SER A 155 -6.73 -10.31 -10.05
CA SER A 155 -8.04 -10.30 -10.72
C SER A 155 -9.17 -9.92 -9.78
N THR A 156 -9.05 -10.29 -8.50
CA THR A 156 -10.03 -9.98 -7.45
C THR A 156 -9.92 -8.56 -6.90
N LEU A 157 -8.89 -7.79 -7.29
CA LEU A 157 -8.69 -6.41 -6.88
C LEU A 157 -9.43 -5.45 -7.83
N ARG A 158 -10.43 -4.75 -7.30
CA ARG A 158 -11.26 -3.82 -8.10
C ARG A 158 -10.59 -2.48 -8.35
N ASN A 159 -10.05 -1.88 -7.30
CA ASN A 159 -9.48 -0.55 -7.35
C ASN A 159 -8.02 -0.59 -6.89
N ALA A 160 -7.07 -0.25 -7.77
CA ALA A 160 -5.65 -0.26 -7.47
C ALA A 160 -5.07 1.15 -7.68
N PHE A 161 -4.64 1.81 -6.61
CA PHE A 161 -4.13 3.18 -6.65
C PHE A 161 -2.69 3.24 -6.16
N GLN A 162 -1.81 3.83 -6.97
CA GLN A 162 -0.40 3.93 -6.66
C GLN A 162 0.09 5.37 -6.84
N ALA A 163 0.58 5.96 -5.76
CA ALA A 163 1.30 7.22 -5.77
C ALA A 163 2.81 6.93 -5.89
N LEU A 164 3.51 7.61 -6.80
CA LEU A 164 4.91 7.38 -7.12
C LEU A 164 5.73 8.65 -6.94
N SER A 165 6.96 8.48 -6.47
CA SER A 165 7.93 9.55 -6.34
C SER A 165 8.61 9.86 -7.68
N LEU A 166 8.54 11.12 -8.11
CA LEU A 166 9.20 11.57 -9.34
C LEU A 166 10.70 11.85 -9.12
N HIS A 167 11.12 12.23 -7.91
CA HIS A 167 12.48 12.66 -7.61
C HIS A 167 13.26 11.69 -6.71
N GLU A 168 12.77 10.46 -6.51
CA GLU A 168 13.56 9.42 -5.86
C GLU A 168 14.66 8.92 -6.82
N MET A 169 15.90 9.35 -6.55
CA MET A 169 17.06 9.08 -7.41
C MET A 169 17.97 7.97 -6.86
N ARG A 170 17.70 7.42 -5.67
CA ARG A 170 18.55 6.38 -5.08
C ARG A 170 18.36 5.07 -5.84
N THR A 171 19.46 4.52 -6.34
CA THR A 171 19.50 3.26 -7.10
C THR A 171 19.01 2.05 -6.30
N SER A 172 19.02 2.13 -4.97
CA SER A 172 18.51 1.11 -4.05
C SER A 172 16.99 1.11 -3.89
N PHE A 173 16.27 2.08 -4.46
CA PHE A 173 14.83 2.24 -4.34
C PHE A 173 14.13 2.33 -5.72
N PRO A 174 14.34 1.36 -6.64
CA PRO A 174 13.63 1.38 -7.91
C PRO A 174 12.13 1.20 -7.68
N PRO A 175 11.27 1.99 -8.35
CA PRO A 175 9.82 1.89 -8.19
C PRO A 175 9.31 0.57 -8.78
N VAL A 176 8.45 -0.11 -8.03
CA VAL A 176 7.74 -1.30 -8.52
C VAL A 176 6.39 -0.88 -9.06
N LEU A 177 6.26 -0.81 -10.39
CA LEU A 177 5.01 -0.46 -11.07
C LEU A 177 4.06 -1.66 -11.13
N TRP A 178 2.76 -1.40 -11.19
CA TRP A 178 1.78 -2.38 -11.61
C TRP A 178 1.77 -2.51 -13.13
N ASP A 179 1.49 -3.74 -13.62
CA ASP A 179 1.27 -4.00 -15.03
C ASP A 179 -0.07 -3.40 -15.49
N GLU A 180 0.02 -2.40 -16.37
CA GLU A 180 -1.15 -1.67 -16.89
C GLU A 180 -2.02 -2.53 -17.81
N VAL A 181 -1.45 -3.51 -18.51
CA VAL A 181 -2.20 -4.41 -19.40
C VAL A 181 -3.06 -5.36 -18.57
N ALA A 182 -2.50 -5.95 -17.51
CA ALA A 182 -3.25 -6.77 -16.54
C ALA A 182 -4.27 -5.93 -15.74
N GLY A 183 -4.01 -4.63 -15.61
CA GLY A 183 -4.89 -3.65 -15.00
C GLY A 183 -6.03 -3.14 -15.88
N SER A 184 -6.00 -3.42 -17.19
CA SER A 184 -6.97 -2.95 -18.18
C SER A 184 -8.15 -3.90 -18.42
N SER A 185 -8.24 -4.99 -17.65
CA SER A 185 -9.39 -5.90 -17.72
C SER A 185 -10.68 -5.19 -17.29
N GLU A 186 -11.79 -5.52 -17.95
CA GLU A 186 -13.11 -4.93 -17.71
C GLU A 186 -13.48 -4.89 -16.22
N GLY A 187 -13.85 -3.71 -15.72
CA GLY A 187 -14.25 -3.49 -14.32
C GLY A 187 -13.13 -3.13 -13.33
N LYS A 188 -11.84 -3.23 -13.70
CA LYS A 188 -10.74 -2.79 -12.82
C LYS A 188 -10.38 -1.32 -13.02
N LYS A 189 -10.03 -0.63 -11.93
CA LYS A 189 -9.56 0.76 -11.93
C LYS A 189 -8.14 0.81 -11.37
N VAL A 190 -7.15 0.56 -12.24
CA VAL A 190 -5.73 0.79 -11.92
C VAL A 190 -5.37 2.25 -12.24
N LYS A 191 -4.81 2.98 -11.27
CA LYS A 191 -4.31 4.35 -11.44
C LYS A 191 -2.94 4.49 -10.79
N GLN A 192 -1.95 4.83 -11.59
CA GLN A 192 -0.60 5.17 -11.14
C GLN A 192 -0.39 6.67 -11.37
N CYS A 193 0.08 7.41 -10.38
CA CYS A 193 0.30 8.85 -10.45
C CYS A 193 1.69 9.20 -9.94
N TRP A 194 2.49 9.83 -10.80
CA TRP A 194 3.79 10.40 -10.44
C TRP A 194 3.58 11.78 -9.84
N LEU A 195 4.10 11.98 -8.63
CA LEU A 195 3.97 13.21 -7.87
C LEU A 195 5.37 13.77 -7.59
N ALA A 196 5.45 15.10 -7.50
CA ALA A 196 6.71 15.78 -7.19
C ALA A 196 7.13 15.49 -5.74
N GLY A 197 8.40 15.14 -5.56
CA GLY A 197 9.00 14.83 -4.27
C GLY A 197 9.87 13.58 -4.32
N ASP A 198 10.62 13.34 -3.25
CA ASP A 198 11.32 12.08 -2.99
C ASP A 198 10.40 11.02 -2.32
N HIS A 199 10.95 9.86 -1.95
CA HIS A 199 10.20 8.77 -1.31
C HIS A 199 9.40 9.20 -0.07
N SER A 200 9.96 10.08 0.76
CA SER A 200 9.33 10.52 2.01
C SER A 200 8.45 11.76 1.79
N ASP A 201 8.66 12.52 0.72
CA ASP A 201 7.69 13.53 0.26
C ASP A 201 6.39 12.89 -0.24
N ILE A 202 6.42 11.64 -0.72
CA ILE A 202 5.23 10.92 -1.18
C ILE A 202 4.56 10.13 -0.06
N GLY A 203 5.31 9.39 0.74
CA GLY A 203 4.75 8.55 1.80
C GLY A 203 4.68 9.19 3.19
N GLY A 204 5.24 10.39 3.36
CA GLY A 204 5.45 11.02 4.65
C GLY A 204 6.75 10.56 5.34
N GLY A 205 7.17 11.33 6.36
CA GLY A 205 8.38 11.07 7.13
C GLY A 205 9.33 12.26 7.24
N HIS A 206 9.15 13.28 6.39
CA HIS A 206 9.80 14.57 6.55
C HIS A 206 9.14 15.42 7.65
N ARG A 207 9.88 16.40 8.17
CA ARG A 207 9.33 17.39 9.12
C ARG A 207 8.29 18.30 8.49
N ASP A 208 8.50 18.65 7.22
CA ASP A 208 7.49 19.33 6.39
C ASP A 208 6.70 18.26 5.63
N SER A 209 5.39 18.24 5.85
CA SER A 209 4.49 17.27 5.24
C SER A 209 3.76 17.82 4.01
N GLY A 210 4.05 19.04 3.52
CA GLY A 210 3.27 19.69 2.47
C GLY A 210 3.06 18.84 1.21
N LEU A 211 4.13 18.25 0.65
CA LEU A 211 4.04 17.36 -0.51
C LEU A 211 3.34 16.02 -0.16
N ALA A 212 3.58 15.48 1.03
CA ALA A 212 2.95 14.25 1.49
C ALA A 212 1.44 14.42 1.67
N THR A 213 1.00 15.61 2.11
CA THR A 213 -0.41 15.99 2.20
C THR A 213 -1.07 15.97 0.82
N ILE A 214 -0.41 16.47 -0.22
CA ILE A 214 -0.95 16.41 -1.60
C ILE A 214 -1.14 14.95 -2.02
N SER A 215 -0.15 14.10 -1.75
CA SER A 215 -0.23 12.67 -2.06
C SER A 215 -1.34 11.96 -1.27
N LEU A 216 -1.49 12.26 0.01
CA LEU A 216 -2.56 11.75 0.87
C LEU A 216 -3.94 12.15 0.33
N LEU A 217 -4.12 13.43 -0.02
CA LEU A 217 -5.39 13.94 -0.56
C LEU A 217 -5.74 13.29 -1.91
N TRP A 218 -4.74 13.10 -2.77
CA TRP A 218 -4.94 12.37 -4.01
C TRP A 218 -5.45 10.95 -3.74
N MET A 219 -4.82 10.22 -2.80
CA MET A 219 -5.24 8.86 -2.44
C MET A 219 -6.66 8.84 -1.85
N VAL A 220 -6.96 9.71 -0.88
CA VAL A 220 -8.29 9.82 -0.27
C VAL A 220 -9.35 10.10 -1.35
N ALA A 221 -9.07 11.00 -2.28
CA ALA A 221 -9.97 11.29 -3.39
C ALA A 221 -10.21 10.06 -4.28
N ARG A 222 -9.17 9.23 -4.53
CA ARG A 222 -9.32 7.97 -5.27
C ARG A 222 -10.24 6.98 -4.56
N PHE A 223 -10.05 6.78 -3.25
CA PHE A 223 -10.89 5.87 -2.45
C PHE A 223 -12.35 6.34 -2.38
N ARG A 224 -12.59 7.63 -2.09
CA ARG A 224 -13.94 8.21 -2.04
C ARG A 224 -14.68 8.15 -3.37
N ALA A 225 -13.95 8.25 -4.49
CA ALA A 225 -14.55 8.19 -5.82
C ALA A 225 -14.99 6.78 -6.22
N THR A 226 -14.58 5.73 -5.51
CA THR A 226 -14.81 4.34 -5.91
C THR A 226 -15.39 3.44 -4.82
N THR A 227 -15.42 3.88 -3.57
CA THR A 227 -15.83 3.07 -2.41
C THR A 227 -16.60 3.90 -1.39
N ASN A 228 -17.26 3.26 -0.43
CA ASN A 228 -17.97 3.92 0.68
C ASN A 228 -17.09 4.10 1.94
N ILE A 229 -15.78 3.86 1.85
CA ILE A 229 -14.90 3.97 3.02
C ILE A 229 -14.95 5.39 3.63
N ALA A 230 -15.16 5.46 4.94
CA ALA A 230 -15.10 6.68 5.71
C ALA A 230 -13.67 6.96 6.19
N PHE A 231 -13.28 8.23 6.09
CA PHE A 231 -12.06 8.78 6.67
C PHE A 231 -12.43 9.71 7.82
N ALA A 232 -11.62 9.75 8.87
CA ALA A 232 -11.82 10.69 9.96
C ALA A 232 -11.44 12.11 9.50
N GLU A 233 -12.43 12.94 9.18
CA GLU A 233 -12.20 14.28 8.61
C GLU A 233 -11.32 15.17 9.50
N VAL A 234 -11.50 15.09 10.83
CA VAL A 234 -10.69 15.85 11.78
C VAL A 234 -9.20 15.47 11.67
N VAL A 235 -8.91 14.17 11.55
CA VAL A 235 -7.53 13.69 11.38
C VAL A 235 -6.96 14.13 10.03
N LEU A 236 -7.76 14.09 8.96
CA LEU A 236 -7.33 14.61 7.66
C LEU A 236 -7.02 16.11 7.71
N LEU A 237 -7.84 16.90 8.41
CA LEU A 237 -7.62 18.32 8.61
C LEU A 237 -6.34 18.60 9.40
N ASP A 238 -6.05 17.80 10.44
CA ASP A 238 -4.81 17.91 11.20
C ASP A 238 -3.59 17.63 10.30
N CYS A 239 -3.67 16.63 9.42
CA CYS A 239 -2.61 16.35 8.42
C CYS A 239 -2.46 17.43 7.33
N MET A 240 -3.46 18.29 7.16
CA MET A 240 -3.43 19.40 6.20
C MET A 240 -2.93 20.71 6.81
N THR A 241 -2.79 20.79 8.13
CA THR A 241 -2.32 21.99 8.80
C THR A 241 -0.79 22.04 8.64
N PRO A 242 -0.23 22.97 7.86
CA PRO A 242 1.23 23.06 7.73
C PRO A 242 1.81 23.32 9.12
N MET A 243 2.85 22.59 9.51
CA MET A 243 3.70 23.06 10.58
C MET A 243 4.22 24.43 10.15
N TYR A 244 3.87 25.48 10.88
CA TYR A 244 4.38 26.84 10.64
C TYR A 244 5.90 26.76 10.46
N LEU A 245 6.36 26.78 9.22
CA LEU A 245 7.71 27.21 8.93
C LEU A 245 7.70 28.68 9.34
N HIS A 246 8.42 29.01 10.41
CA HIS A 246 8.88 30.38 10.58
C HIS A 246 9.62 30.72 9.29
N TRP A 247 8.93 31.40 8.37
CA TRP A 247 9.57 32.01 7.23
C TRP A 247 10.64 32.92 7.83
N GLN A 248 11.91 32.55 7.66
CA GLN A 248 13.00 33.46 7.96
C GLN A 248 12.85 34.62 6.98
N GLU A 249 12.15 35.67 7.39
CA GLU A 249 11.98 36.89 6.58
C GLU A 249 13.35 37.47 6.17
N GLU A 250 14.42 37.17 6.90
CA GLU A 250 15.80 37.55 6.56
C GLU A 250 16.34 36.92 5.26
N ALA A 251 15.84 35.75 4.84
CA ALA A 251 16.28 35.11 3.60
C ALA A 251 15.66 35.74 2.33
N LEU A 252 14.56 36.49 2.48
CA LEU A 252 13.90 37.18 1.36
C LEU A 252 14.52 38.55 1.06
N PHE A 253 15.25 39.14 2.00
CA PHE A 253 15.88 40.46 1.81
C PHE A 253 17.20 40.44 1.03
N ASN A 254 17.72 39.26 0.65
CA ASN A 254 18.90 39.15 -0.24
C ASN A 254 18.55 38.88 -1.71
N TRP A 255 17.27 38.94 -2.08
CA TRP A 255 16.86 38.98 -3.49
C TRP A 255 16.99 40.42 -4.02
N GLU A 256 18.22 40.94 -4.08
CA GLU A 256 18.51 42.10 -4.92
C GLU A 256 18.33 41.68 -6.39
N GLU A 257 17.22 42.11 -6.99
CA GLU A 257 17.07 42.66 -8.36
C GLU A 257 18.08 42.25 -9.46
N LYS A 258 18.54 41.01 -9.53
CA LYS A 258 19.35 40.52 -10.64
C LYS A 258 18.79 39.24 -11.22
N THR A 259 18.13 39.44 -12.36
CA THR A 259 18.00 38.51 -13.50
C THR A 259 16.98 37.38 -13.37
N ILE A 260 15.69 37.68 -13.56
CA ILE A 260 14.74 36.72 -14.16
C ILE A 260 13.85 37.33 -15.26
N PHE A 261 13.67 38.66 -15.31
CA PHE A 261 12.91 39.30 -16.39
C PHE A 261 13.79 40.27 -17.19
N ASN A 262 14.57 39.74 -18.14
CA ASN A 262 15.17 40.59 -19.17
C ASN A 262 14.07 41.00 -20.17
N LYS A 263 13.54 42.21 -19.99
CA LYS A 263 12.55 42.85 -20.85
C LYS A 263 13.30 43.58 -21.98
N LYS A 264 13.05 43.17 -23.23
CA LYS A 264 13.44 43.81 -24.52
C LYS A 264 14.92 43.60 -24.87
N GLU A 265 15.27 43.14 -26.08
CA GLU A 265 15.01 43.80 -27.36
C GLU A 265 14.58 42.82 -28.48
N TYR A 266 13.40 43.07 -29.05
CA TYR A 266 13.19 42.88 -30.47
C TYR A 266 13.24 44.28 -31.09
N ALA A 267 14.19 44.51 -31.98
CA ALA A 267 14.19 45.61 -32.93
C ALA A 267 14.68 45.09 -34.29
N MET A 268 14.07 45.63 -35.35
CA MET A 268 14.13 45.27 -36.77
C MET A 268 15.51 44.94 -37.33
#